data_AF-M1V6H8-F1
#
_entry.id   AF-M1V6H8-F1
#
_cell.length_a   1.000
_cell.length_b   1.000
_cell.length_c   1.000
_cell.angle_alpha   90.00
_cell.angle_beta   90.00
_cell.angle_gamma   90.00
#
_symmetry.space_group_name_H-M   'P 1'
#
loop_
_entity.id
_entity.type
_entity.pdbx_description
1 polymer ?
#
loop_
_entity_poly.entity_id
_entity_poly.type
_entity_poly.pdbx_seq_one_letter_code
_entity_poly.pdbx_strand_id
1 'polypeptide(L)'
;MDKIDQLTPSQRAELEDRVRNEMLRQAFQDLVQRVTEKCFEKCVTKPSATLTSGEQTCLAKCVDRYIESMGVVSKAMIERQQRS
;
A
#
# COMPACT_ATOMS: atom_id res chain seq x y z
N MET A 1 5.90 24.70 -14.17
CA MET A 1 7.15 23.90 -14.23
C MET A 1 8.38 24.75 -13.91
N ASP A 2 8.24 26.06 -13.71
CA ASP A 2 9.33 27.07 -13.77
C ASP A 2 10.30 27.09 -12.58
N LYS A 3 9.99 26.39 -11.48
CA LYS A 3 10.86 26.31 -10.29
C LYS A 3 11.83 25.12 -10.32
N ILE A 4 11.53 24.07 -11.09
CA ILE A 4 12.38 22.87 -11.15
C ILE A 4 13.61 23.14 -12.04
N ASP A 5 13.45 23.94 -13.09
CA ASP A 5 14.53 24.25 -14.04
C ASP A 5 15.64 25.12 -13.45
N GLN A 6 15.36 25.85 -12.37
CA GLN A 6 16.32 26.69 -11.66
C GLN A 6 17.13 25.95 -10.58
N LEU A 7 16.88 24.65 -10.37
CA LEU A 7 17.59 23.85 -9.37
C LEU A 7 18.99 23.47 -9.85
N THR A 8 19.97 23.56 -8.95
CA THR A 8 21.28 22.96 -9.16
C THR A 8 21.17 21.44 -9.30
N PRO A 9 22.17 20.76 -9.91
CA PRO A 9 22.16 19.30 -10.01
C PRO A 9 21.97 18.60 -8.64
N SER A 10 22.57 19.13 -7.58
CA SER A 10 22.42 18.58 -6.22
C SER A 10 21.01 18.77 -5.65
N GLN A 11 20.41 19.95 -5.82
CA GLN A 11 19.05 20.22 -5.36
C GLN A 11 18.01 19.38 -6.11
N ARG A 12 18.24 19.11 -7.40
CA ARG A 12 17.37 18.27 -8.22
C ARG A 12 17.41 16.82 -7.74
N ALA A 13 18.59 16.28 -7.46
CA ALA A 13 18.75 14.93 -6.91
C ALA A 13 18.08 14.77 -5.52
N GLU A 14 18.25 15.76 -4.63
CA GLU A 14 17.58 15.76 -3.32
C GLU A 14 16.05 15.86 -3.47
N LEU A 15 15.55 16.65 -4.42
CA LEU A 15 14.13 16.74 -4.71
C LEU A 15 13.59 15.41 -5.25
N GLU A 16 14.29 14.75 -6.17
CA GLU A 16 13.91 13.44 -6.70
C GLU A 16 13.81 12.38 -5.60
N ASP A 17 14.78 12.36 -4.69
CA ASP A 17 14.76 11.42 -3.56
C ASP A 17 13.57 11.70 -2.62
N ARG A 18 13.33 12.98 -2.29
CA ARG A 18 12.16 13.37 -1.49
C ARG A 18 10.84 12.98 -2.14
N VAL A 19 10.71 13.21 -3.45
CA VAL A 19 9.50 12.84 -4.20
C VAL A 19 9.32 11.32 -4.18
N ARG A 20 10.38 10.54 -4.40
CA ARG A 20 10.33 9.08 -4.32
C ARG A 20 9.87 8.60 -2.94
N ASN A 21 10.47 9.13 -1.88
CA ASN A 21 10.12 8.75 -0.51
C ASN A 21 8.67 9.10 -0.17
N GLU A 22 8.19 10.26 -0.62
CA GLU A 22 6.80 10.67 -0.42
C GLU A 22 5.82 9.75 -1.18
N MET A 23 6.15 9.35 -2.42
CA MET A 23 5.34 8.38 -3.17
C MET A 23 5.27 7.03 -2.47
N LEU A 24 6.39 6.52 -1.94
CA LEU A 24 6.41 5.27 -1.17
C LEU A 24 5.56 5.38 0.10
N ARG A 25 5.63 6.52 0.78
CA ARG A 25 4.82 6.80 1.98
C ARG A 25 3.33 6.80 1.65
N GLN A 26 2.93 7.45 0.57
CA GLN A 26 1.53 7.48 0.12
C GLN A 26 1.05 6.08 -0.28
N ALA A 27 1.83 5.34 -1.06
CA ALA A 27 1.50 3.97 -1.45
C ALA A 27 1.31 3.05 -0.22
N PHE A 28 2.13 3.22 0.81
CA PHE A 28 1.98 2.49 2.06
C PHE A 28 0.69 2.87 2.81
N GLN A 29 0.38 4.16 2.90
CA GLN A 29 -0.87 4.64 3.52
C GLN A 29 -2.11 4.08 2.81
N ASP A 30 -2.10 4.09 1.48
CA ASP A 30 -3.19 3.54 0.66
C ASP A 30 -3.34 2.03 0.88
N LEU A 31 -2.22 1.30 0.98
CA LEU A 31 -2.25 -0.13 1.28
C LEU A 31 -2.87 -0.40 2.65
N VAL A 32 -2.42 0.32 3.68
CA VAL A 32 -2.96 0.20 5.05
C VAL A 32 -4.47 0.46 5.03
N GLN A 33 -4.92 1.56 4.42
CA GLN A 33 -6.34 1.90 4.35
C GLN A 33 -7.17 0.77 3.70
N ARG A 34 -6.74 0.27 2.54
CA ARG A 34 -7.46 -0.79 1.81
C ARG A 34 -7.50 -2.12 2.57
N VAL A 35 -6.37 -2.50 3.18
CA VAL A 35 -6.29 -3.72 4.00
C VAL A 35 -7.19 -3.58 5.23
N THR A 36 -7.16 -2.43 5.91
CA THR A 36 -8.00 -2.15 7.06
C THR A 36 -9.47 -2.27 6.71
N GLU A 37 -9.94 -1.58 5.67
CA GLU A 37 -11.34 -1.65 5.23
C GLU A 37 -11.75 -3.09 4.90
N LYS A 38 -10.96 -3.79 4.08
CA LYS A 38 -11.29 -5.13 3.62
C LYS A 38 -11.32 -6.15 4.75
N CYS A 39 -10.30 -6.13 5.61
CA CYS A 39 -10.18 -7.10 6.68
C CYS A 39 -11.13 -6.80 7.84
N PHE A 40 -11.44 -5.52 8.10
CA PHE A 40 -12.50 -5.17 9.04
C PHE A 40 -13.85 -5.73 8.58
N GLU A 41 -14.25 -5.46 7.33
CA GLU A 41 -15.51 -5.95 6.77
C GLU A 41 -15.62 -7.49 6.82
N LYS A 42 -14.51 -8.22 6.65
CA LYS A 42 -14.54 -9.69 6.63
C LYS A 42 -14.42 -10.35 7.98
N CYS A 43 -13.69 -9.76 8.92
CA CYS A 43 -13.37 -10.41 10.18
C CYS A 43 -14.18 -9.88 11.36
N VAL A 44 -14.56 -8.60 11.37
CA VAL A 44 -15.25 -7.98 12.52
C VAL A 44 -16.76 -8.08 12.35
N THR A 45 -17.36 -9.06 13.00
CA THR A 45 -18.80 -9.35 12.85
C THR A 45 -19.68 -8.59 13.84
N LYS A 46 -19.12 -8.23 15.01
CA LYS A 46 -19.80 -7.49 16.06
C LYS A 46 -18.86 -6.40 16.58
N PRO A 47 -18.90 -5.19 15.99
CA PRO A 47 -18.04 -4.10 16.43
C PRO A 47 -18.19 -3.82 17.93
N SER A 48 -17.06 -3.82 18.62
CA SER A 48 -16.96 -3.59 20.07
C SER A 48 -15.70 -2.81 20.38
N ALA A 49 -15.54 -2.35 21.62
CA ALA A 49 -14.31 -1.65 22.05
C ALA A 49 -13.06 -2.55 22.01
N THR A 50 -13.25 -3.87 22.01
CA THR A 50 -12.17 -4.85 21.94
C THR A 50 -12.44 -5.89 20.87
N LEU A 51 -11.36 -6.43 20.29
CA LEU A 51 -11.43 -7.57 19.40
C LEU A 51 -11.44 -8.86 20.20
N THR A 52 -12.31 -9.78 19.81
CA THR A 52 -12.24 -11.17 20.30
C THR A 52 -10.98 -11.86 19.79
N SER A 53 -10.54 -12.94 20.45
CA SER A 53 -9.42 -13.75 19.98
C SER A 53 -9.64 -14.33 18.58
N GLY A 54 -10.88 -14.66 18.24
CA GLY A 54 -11.28 -15.10 16.90
C GLY A 54 -11.11 -13.99 15.86
N GLU A 55 -11.54 -12.77 16.14
CA GLU A 55 -11.36 -11.61 15.26
C GLU A 55 -9.89 -11.27 15.05
N GLN A 56 -9.08 -11.28 16.11
CA GLN A 56 -7.62 -11.07 16.02
C GLN A 56 -6.96 -12.12 15.10
N THR A 57 -7.30 -13.40 15.30
CA THR A 57 -6.79 -14.49 14.48
C THR A 57 -7.22 -14.37 13.01
N CYS A 58 -8.47 -13.96 12.77
CA CYS A 58 -8.99 -13.73 11.42
C CYS A 58 -8.25 -12.56 10.75
N LEU A 59 -8.09 -11.44 11.44
CA LEU A 59 -7.42 -10.25 10.92
C LEU A 59 -5.97 -10.56 10.51
N ALA A 60 -5.21 -11.26 11.37
CA ALA A 60 -3.85 -11.66 11.05
C ALA A 60 -3.78 -12.46 9.74
N LYS A 61 -4.63 -13.48 9.60
CA LYS A 61 -4.73 -14.28 8.37
C LYS A 61 -5.20 -13.45 7.18
N CYS A 62 -6.14 -12.53 7.37
CA CYS A 62 -6.67 -11.69 6.31
C CYS A 62 -5.59 -10.79 5.71
N VAL A 63 -4.78 -10.14 6.54
CA VAL A 63 -3.66 -9.30 6.07
C VAL A 63 -2.67 -10.13 5.26
N ASP A 64 -2.25 -11.29 5.77
CA ASP A 64 -1.33 -12.19 5.07
C ASP A 64 -1.86 -12.59 3.69
N ARG A 65 -3.14 -13.02 3.63
CA ARG A 65 -3.79 -13.41 2.36
C ARG A 65 -3.97 -12.23 1.41
N TYR A 66 -4.27 -11.04 1.93
CA TYR A 66 -4.42 -9.85 1.10
C TYR A 66 -3.11 -9.51 0.39
N ILE A 67 -2.00 -9.45 1.13
CA ILE A 67 -0.68 -9.13 0.58
C ILE A 67 -0.24 -10.21 -0.43
N GLU A 68 -0.43 -11.49 -0.11
CA GLU A 68 -0.16 -12.59 -1.04
C GLU A 68 -0.95 -12.45 -2.35
N SER A 69 -2.26 -12.20 -2.24
CA SER A 69 -3.15 -12.01 -3.39
C SER A 69 -2.70 -10.80 -4.24
N MET A 70 -2.31 -9.72 -3.58
CA MET A 70 -1.81 -8.52 -4.24
C MET A 70 -0.53 -8.80 -5.03
N GLY A 71 0.36 -9.64 -4.49
CA GLY A 71 1.58 -10.10 -5.16
C GLY A 71 1.29 -10.92 -6.43
N VAL A 72 0.34 -11.86 -6.35
CA VAL A 72 -0.11 -12.66 -7.51
C VAL A 72 -0.68 -11.77 -8.61
N VAL A 73 -1.58 -10.85 -8.25
CA VAL A 73 -2.19 -9.90 -9.21
C VAL A 73 -1.13 -9.01 -9.84
N SER A 74 -0.22 -8.45 -9.03
CA SER A 74 0.86 -7.57 -9.51
C SER A 74 1.74 -8.28 -10.54
N LYS A 75 2.15 -9.52 -10.25
CA LYS A 75 2.94 -10.34 -11.19
C LYS A 75 2.20 -10.56 -12.52
N ALA A 76 0.93 -10.97 -12.46
CA ALA A 76 0.13 -11.19 -13.66
C ALA A 76 -0.07 -9.93 -14.50
N MET A 77 -0.20 -8.75 -13.85
CA MET A 77 -0.31 -7.47 -14.52
C MET A 77 0.98 -7.07 -15.25
N ILE A 78 2.14 -7.24 -14.61
CA ILE A 78 3.46 -6.96 -15.21
C ILE A 78 3.67 -7.86 -16.44
N GLU A 79 3.41 -9.16 -16.30
CA GLU A 79 3.51 -10.11 -17.42
C GLU A 79 2.58 -9.75 -18.58
N ARG A 80 1.39 -9.19 -18.28
CA ARG A 80 0.45 -8.73 -19.31
C ARG A 80 0.98 -7.49 -20.03
N GLN A 81 1.55 -6.53 -19.32
CA GLN A 81 2.11 -5.30 -19.91
C GLN A 81 3.28 -5.58 -20.85
N GLN A 82 4.10 -6.60 -20.56
CA GLN A 82 5.23 -6.96 -21.42
C GLN A 82 4.81 -7.65 -22.73
N ARG A 83 3.57 -8.14 -22.82
CA ARG A 83 3.04 -8.82 -24.02
C ARG A 83 2.30 -7.88 -24.98
N SER A 84 2.05 -6.63 -24.58
CA SER A 84 1.45 -5.57 -25.41
C SER A 84 2.51 -4.65 -25.97
#